data_AF-A0A5C6C9M2-F1
#
_entry.id   AF-A0A5C6C9M2-F1
#
_cell.length_a   1.000
_cell.length_b   1.000
_cell.length_c   1.000
_cell.angle_alpha   90.00
_cell.angle_beta   90.00
_cell.angle_gamma   90.00
#
_symmetry.space_group_name_H-M   'P 1'
#
loop_
_entity.id
_entity.type
_entity.pdbx_description
1 polymer ?
#
loop_
_entity_poly.entity_id
_entity_poly.type
_entity_poly.pdbx_seq_one_letter_code
_entity_poly.pdbx_strand_id
1 'polypeptide(L)'
;MGYDLHITRKENWCDGHGPEITEAEWRHLIDNDPELELDTETRCVMTDGEYVFAAWNGEPGVLGYYSGEITSKHPNDALVDKMVAIADLLGANVQGDDGERYPDAMKSQSVSKKPFWKRLFGSGEPDDARESPS
;
A
#
# COMPACT_ATOMS: atom_id res chain seq x y z
N MET A 1 9.75 14.17 16.74
CA MET A 1 8.74 14.53 15.73
C MET A 1 8.65 13.36 14.78
N GLY A 2 7.42 12.87 14.57
CA GLY A 2 7.15 11.71 13.74
C GLY A 2 7.20 12.08 12.25
N TYR A 3 7.58 11.13 11.40
CA TYR A 3 7.33 11.25 9.96
C TYR A 3 6.37 10.14 9.59
N ASP A 4 5.27 10.53 8.96
CA ASP A 4 4.16 9.64 8.65
C ASP A 4 4.00 9.58 7.13
N LEU A 5 3.63 8.40 6.65
CA LEU A 5 3.22 8.20 5.27
C LEU A 5 1.74 7.87 5.21
N HIS A 6 1.09 8.39 4.18
CA HIS A 6 -0.33 8.33 3.93
C HIS A 6 -0.57 7.63 2.59
N ILE A 7 -1.35 6.55 2.61
CA ILE A 7 -1.94 5.95 1.41
C ILE A 7 -3.32 6.56 1.24
N THR A 8 -3.52 7.29 0.15
CA THR A 8 -4.77 8.02 -0.11
C THR A 8 -5.11 8.00 -1.60
N ARG A 9 -6.40 8.05 -1.93
CA ARG A 9 -6.86 8.28 -3.31
C ARG A 9 -7.01 9.76 -3.64
N LYS A 10 -6.96 10.64 -2.63
CA LYS A 10 -7.02 12.09 -2.80
C LYS A 10 -5.81 12.58 -3.57
N GLU A 11 -5.92 13.78 -4.16
CA GLU A 11 -4.79 14.42 -4.83
C GLU A 11 -3.69 14.77 -3.83
N ASN A 12 -4.05 15.39 -2.70
CA ASN A 12 -3.17 15.61 -1.56
C ASN A 12 -3.76 14.91 -0.33
N TRP A 13 -2.90 14.33 0.49
CA TRP A 13 -3.36 13.60 1.68
C TRP A 13 -4.15 14.51 2.64
N CYS A 14 -3.74 15.77 2.76
CA CYS A 14 -4.35 16.77 3.63
C CYS A 14 -5.64 17.38 3.07
N ASP A 15 -6.07 16.98 1.86
CA ASP A 15 -7.37 17.42 1.33
C ASP A 15 -8.51 16.90 2.21
N GLY A 16 -9.41 17.80 2.61
CA GLY A 16 -10.56 17.46 3.45
C GLY A 16 -11.64 16.63 2.73
N HIS A 17 -11.58 16.54 1.40
CA HIS A 17 -12.55 15.84 0.56
C HIS A 17 -11.86 15.15 -0.62
N GLY A 18 -12.45 14.06 -1.11
CA GLY A 18 -11.97 13.35 -2.29
C GLY A 18 -12.43 11.90 -2.30
N PRO A 19 -11.96 11.08 -3.26
CA PRO A 19 -12.16 9.64 -3.22
C PRO A 19 -11.44 9.04 -2.02
N GLU A 20 -12.09 8.06 -1.38
CA GLU A 20 -11.63 7.44 -0.14
C GLU A 20 -11.40 5.94 -0.35
N ILE A 21 -10.48 5.38 0.41
CA ILE A 21 -10.33 3.93 0.56
C ILE A 21 -11.39 3.48 1.57
N THR A 22 -12.21 2.49 1.23
CA THR A 22 -13.21 2.01 2.19
C THR A 22 -12.59 1.02 3.18
N GLU A 23 -13.16 0.95 4.38
CA GLU A 23 -12.75 -0.02 5.39
C GLU A 23 -12.89 -1.47 4.89
N ALA A 24 -13.89 -1.73 4.05
CA ALA A 24 -14.13 -3.03 3.43
C ALA A 24 -13.01 -3.41 2.45
N GLU A 25 -12.53 -2.45 1.63
CA GLU A 25 -11.38 -2.66 0.74
C GLU A 25 -10.12 -2.96 1.55
N TRP A 26 -9.90 -2.21 2.63
CA TRP A 26 -8.75 -2.45 3.51
C TRP A 26 -8.78 -3.84 4.14
N ARG A 27 -9.91 -4.26 4.71
CA ARG A 27 -10.04 -5.61 5.29
C ARG A 27 -9.92 -6.72 4.25
N HIS A 28 -10.47 -6.50 3.05
CA HIS A 28 -10.33 -7.46 1.97
C HIS A 28 -8.86 -7.63 1.56
N LEU A 29 -8.10 -6.53 1.52
CA LEU A 29 -6.67 -6.57 1.24
C LEU A 29 -5.91 -7.34 2.33
N ILE A 30 -6.18 -7.07 3.61
CA ILE A 30 -5.57 -7.82 4.73
C ILE A 30 -5.83 -9.32 4.58
N ASP A 31 -7.06 -9.73 4.26
CA ASP A 31 -7.44 -11.14 4.10
C ASP A 31 -6.73 -11.83 2.92
N ASN A 32 -6.35 -11.09 1.88
CA ASN A 32 -5.77 -11.62 0.65
C ASN A 32 -4.24 -11.47 0.55
N ASP A 33 -3.63 -10.74 1.48
CA ASP A 33 -2.19 -10.50 1.51
C ASP A 33 -1.53 -11.32 2.62
N PRO A 34 -0.72 -12.35 2.30
CA PRO A 34 -0.14 -13.24 3.30
C PRO A 34 0.90 -12.59 4.21
N GLU A 35 1.37 -11.38 3.89
CA GLU A 35 2.28 -10.63 4.74
C GLU A 35 1.55 -9.73 5.75
N LEU A 36 0.23 -9.57 5.58
CA LEU A 36 -0.61 -8.75 6.44
C LEU A 36 -1.46 -9.64 7.34
N GLU A 37 -1.66 -9.18 8.57
CA GLU A 37 -2.58 -9.79 9.52
C GLU A 37 -3.40 -8.69 10.18
N LEU A 38 -4.69 -8.95 10.45
CA LEU A 38 -5.51 -8.01 11.19
C LEU A 38 -4.98 -7.91 12.63
N ASP A 39 -4.53 -6.72 13.02
CA ASP A 39 -4.07 -6.48 14.37
C ASP A 39 -5.25 -6.11 15.28
N THR A 40 -5.62 -7.06 16.13
CA THR A 40 -6.73 -6.91 17.09
C THR A 40 -6.27 -6.47 18.47
N GLU A 41 -4.95 -6.39 18.70
CA GLU A 41 -4.38 -5.98 19.99
C GLU A 41 -4.18 -4.47 20.05
N THR A 42 -3.75 -3.84 18.94
CA THR A 42 -3.65 -2.38 18.86
C THR A 42 -5.02 -1.76 18.68
N ARG A 43 -5.39 -0.88 19.62
CA ARG A 43 -6.67 -0.18 19.59
C ARG A 43 -6.49 1.32 19.70
N CYS A 44 -7.04 2.06 18.75
CA CYS A 44 -7.13 3.51 18.78
C CYS A 44 -8.54 3.94 18.41
N VAL A 45 -9.25 4.54 19.36
CA VAL A 45 -10.62 5.02 19.19
C VAL A 45 -10.62 6.53 19.16
N MET A 46 -11.21 7.09 18.12
CA MET A 46 -11.45 8.51 17.92
C MET A 46 -12.92 8.84 18.20
N THR A 47 -13.25 10.13 18.23
CA THR A 47 -14.64 10.57 18.48
C THR A 47 -15.59 10.11 17.39
N ASP A 48 -15.10 10.03 16.15
CA ASP A 48 -15.85 9.77 14.93
C ASP A 48 -15.62 8.37 14.33
N GLY A 49 -14.79 7.54 14.96
CA GLY A 49 -14.55 6.18 14.49
C GLY A 49 -13.44 5.45 15.24
N GLU A 50 -13.09 4.25 14.76
CA GLU A 50 -12.01 3.43 15.30
C GLU A 50 -11.02 3.07 14.18
N TYR A 51 -9.74 3.05 14.52
CA TYR A 51 -8.70 2.61 13.60
C TYR A 51 -8.79 1.10 13.36
N VAL A 52 -8.49 0.68 12.13
CA VAL A 52 -8.31 -0.73 11.78
C VAL A 52 -6.84 -0.97 11.47
N PHE A 53 -6.13 -1.55 12.42
CA PHE A 53 -4.70 -1.83 12.27
C PHE A 53 -4.44 -3.15 11.57
N ALA A 54 -3.36 -3.19 10.79
CA ALA A 54 -2.76 -4.41 10.30
C ALA A 54 -1.33 -4.52 10.81
N ALA A 55 -0.97 -5.75 11.19
CA ALA A 55 0.41 -6.15 11.36
C ALA A 55 1.02 -6.44 9.98
N TRP A 56 2.31 -6.13 9.81
CA TRP A 56 3.06 -6.51 8.61
C TRP A 56 4.28 -7.33 9.00
N ASN A 57 4.41 -8.53 8.43
CA ASN A 57 5.47 -9.49 8.79
C ASN A 57 5.58 -9.77 10.31
N GLY A 58 4.44 -9.77 11.00
CA GLY A 58 4.34 -10.01 12.44
C GLY A 58 4.64 -8.80 13.32
N GLU A 59 4.92 -7.62 12.75
CA GLU A 59 5.02 -6.38 13.51
C GLU A 59 3.64 -5.70 13.60
N PRO A 60 3.03 -5.61 14.80
CA PRO A 60 1.68 -5.08 15.00
C PRO A 60 1.63 -3.54 14.92
N GLY A 61 0.46 -3.00 14.62
CA GLY A 61 0.21 -1.55 14.62
C GLY A 61 0.97 -0.75 13.56
N VAL A 62 1.51 -1.42 12.54
CA VAL A 62 2.38 -0.80 11.53
C VAL A 62 1.58 0.00 10.50
N LEU A 63 0.43 -0.53 10.08
CA LEU A 63 -0.47 0.12 9.12
C LEU A 63 -1.82 0.35 9.78
N GLY A 64 -2.25 1.60 9.88
CA GLY A 64 -3.54 1.98 10.47
C GLY A 64 -4.47 2.58 9.44
N TYR A 65 -5.60 1.93 9.18
CA TYR A 65 -6.67 2.54 8.41
C TYR A 65 -7.55 3.41 9.29
N TYR A 66 -7.83 4.63 8.83
CA TYR A 66 -8.81 5.51 9.44
C TYR A 66 -9.34 6.52 8.44
N SER A 67 -10.65 6.79 8.48
CA SER A 67 -11.31 7.86 7.73
C SER A 67 -10.87 7.99 6.25
N GLY A 68 -10.81 6.86 5.53
CA GLY A 68 -10.57 6.87 4.09
C GLY A 68 -9.11 6.76 3.65
N GLU A 69 -8.16 6.66 4.58
CA GLU A 69 -6.73 6.55 4.31
C GLU A 69 -6.05 5.50 5.20
N ILE A 70 -4.86 5.05 4.79
CA ILE A 70 -4.01 4.14 5.57
C ILE A 70 -2.72 4.88 5.91
N THR A 71 -2.36 4.91 7.19
CA THR A 71 -1.17 5.61 7.67
C THR A 71 -0.17 4.67 8.31
N SER A 72 1.10 5.04 8.23
CA SER A 72 2.20 4.34 8.91
C SER A 72 3.13 5.35 9.55
N LYS A 73 3.54 5.07 10.78
CA LYS A 73 4.44 5.91 11.56
C LYS A 73 5.89 5.46 11.41
N HIS A 74 6.78 6.35 10.98
CA HIS A 74 8.21 6.06 10.80
C HIS A 74 8.52 4.83 9.93
N PRO A 75 7.97 4.73 8.70
CA PRO A 75 8.22 3.57 7.87
C PRO A 75 9.69 3.47 7.45
N ASN A 76 10.22 2.24 7.47
CA ASN A 76 11.50 1.92 6.85
C ASN A 76 11.33 1.70 5.34
N ASP A 77 12.42 1.66 4.58
CA ASP A 77 12.36 1.52 3.11
C ASP A 77 11.55 0.30 2.63
N ALA A 78 11.60 -0.81 3.38
CA ALA A 78 10.88 -2.03 3.03
C ALA A 78 9.36 -1.85 3.22
N LEU A 79 8.95 -1.18 4.30
CA LEU A 79 7.56 -0.83 4.54
C LEU A 79 7.07 0.19 3.52
N VAL A 80 7.91 1.14 3.11
CA VAL A 80 7.55 2.08 2.04
C VAL A 80 7.27 1.33 0.73
N ASP A 81 8.10 0.35 0.34
CA ASP A 81 7.84 -0.48 -0.85
C ASP A 81 6.52 -1.24 -0.72
N LYS A 82 6.23 -1.78 0.47
CA LYS A 82 4.95 -2.43 0.75
C LYS A 82 3.77 -1.45 0.64
N MET A 83 3.89 -0.25 1.20
CA MET A 83 2.87 0.79 1.10
C MET A 83 2.62 1.19 -0.36
N VAL A 84 3.66 1.28 -1.18
CA VAL A 84 3.54 1.55 -2.62
C VAL A 84 2.83 0.40 -3.34
N ALA A 85 3.13 -0.86 -2.99
CA ALA A 85 2.42 -2.02 -3.55
C ALA A 85 0.93 -2.04 -3.16
N ILE A 86 0.61 -1.74 -1.90
CA ILE A 86 -0.77 -1.58 -1.40
C ILE A 86 -1.48 -0.46 -2.17
N ALA A 87 -0.82 0.68 -2.37
CA ALA A 87 -1.38 1.80 -3.11
C ALA A 87 -1.71 1.43 -4.57
N ASP A 88 -0.83 0.70 -5.26
CA ASP A 88 -1.07 0.23 -6.62
C ASP A 88 -2.31 -0.67 -6.70
N LEU A 89 -2.45 -1.62 -5.77
CA LEU A 89 -3.62 -2.52 -5.68
C LEU A 89 -4.93 -1.76 -5.43
N LEU A 90 -4.88 -0.67 -4.66
CA LEU A 90 -6.04 0.15 -4.32
C LEU A 90 -6.32 1.27 -5.33
N GLY A 91 -5.48 1.45 -6.35
CA GLY A 91 -5.55 2.60 -7.26
C GLY A 91 -5.35 3.94 -6.51
N ALA A 92 -4.54 3.92 -5.46
CA ALA A 92 -4.22 5.04 -4.59
C ALA A 92 -2.79 5.55 -4.83
N ASN A 93 -2.38 6.56 -4.07
CA ASN A 93 -1.01 7.07 -4.06
C ASN A 93 -0.46 7.12 -2.63
N VAL A 94 0.87 7.18 -2.51
CA VAL A 94 1.57 7.30 -1.23
C VAL A 94 2.20 8.68 -1.13
N GLN A 95 1.85 9.40 -0.05
CA GLN A 95 2.35 10.74 0.24
C GLN A 95 2.98 10.81 1.63
N GLY A 96 4.05 11.58 1.77
CA GLY A 96 4.54 11.99 3.08
C GLY A 96 3.85 13.24 3.60
N ASP A 97 4.16 13.60 4.85
CA ASP A 97 3.58 14.77 5.54
C ASP A 97 3.82 16.09 4.78
N ASP A 98 4.96 16.22 4.09
CA ASP A 98 5.32 17.41 3.28
C ASP A 98 4.68 17.35 1.87
N GLY A 99 3.93 16.29 1.56
CA GLY A 99 3.30 16.05 0.26
C GLY A 99 4.22 15.38 -0.77
N GLU A 100 5.40 14.89 -0.35
CA GLU A 100 6.28 14.16 -1.24
C GLU A 100 5.65 12.83 -1.67
N ARG A 101 5.79 12.45 -2.95
CA ARG A 101 5.13 11.27 -3.51
C ARG A 101 6.09 10.10 -3.68
N TYR A 102 5.67 8.91 -3.26
CA TYR A 102 6.42 7.68 -3.40
C TYR A 102 5.88 6.85 -4.58
N PRO A 103 6.75 6.13 -5.32
CA PRO A 103 8.19 5.92 -5.08
C PRO A 103 9.13 7.00 -5.65
N ASP A 104 8.61 8.12 -6.20
CA ASP A 104 9.46 9.12 -6.85
C ASP A 104 10.45 9.81 -5.89
N ALA A 105 9.99 10.09 -4.66
CA ALA A 105 10.81 10.56 -3.55
C ALA A 105 11.94 9.59 -3.19
N MET A 106 11.70 8.26 -3.25
CA MET A 106 12.76 7.25 -3.06
C MET A 106 13.77 7.23 -4.19
N LYS A 107 13.34 7.40 -5.45
CA LYS A 107 14.27 7.41 -6.61
C LYS A 107 15.24 8.59 -6.58
N SER A 108 14.82 9.71 -5.99
CA SER A 108 15.71 10.85 -5.74
C SER A 108 16.79 10.54 -4.70
N GLN A 109 16.63 9.46 -3.92
CA GLN A 109 17.59 9.00 -2.90
C GLN A 109 18.28 7.66 -3.23
N SER A 110 17.72 6.85 -4.14
CA SER A 110 18.23 5.51 -4.43
C SER A 110 18.16 5.15 -5.92
N VAL A 111 19.35 5.06 -6.54
CA VAL A 111 19.52 4.52 -7.89
C VAL A 111 19.44 2.98 -7.82
N SER A 112 18.41 2.45 -8.51
CA SER A 112 18.31 1.10 -9.07
C SER A 112 17.99 -0.07 -8.12
N LYS A 113 16.78 -0.63 -8.26
CA LYS A 113 16.53 -2.05 -8.62
C LYS A 113 15.04 -2.28 -8.95
N LYS A 114 14.79 -3.13 -9.95
CA LYS A 114 13.46 -3.44 -10.51
C LYS A 114 12.69 -4.39 -9.56
N PRO A 115 11.37 -4.18 -9.34
CA PRO A 115 10.60 -4.99 -8.40
C PRO A 115 10.31 -6.39 -8.93
N PHE A 116 10.37 -7.37 -8.02
CA PHE A 116 10.25 -8.82 -8.22
C PHE A 116 8.84 -9.30 -8.61
N TRP A 117 7.81 -8.47 -8.41
CA TRP A 117 6.39 -8.79 -8.61
C TRP A 117 5.96 -8.98 -10.07
N LYS A 118 6.82 -8.64 -11.05
CA LYS A 118 6.55 -8.84 -12.49
C LYS A 118 6.62 -10.32 -12.95
N ARG A 119 6.79 -11.28 -12.04
CA ARG A 119 6.83 -12.72 -12.34
C ARG A 119 5.63 -13.53 -11.83
N LEU A 120 4.67 -12.91 -11.13
CA LEU A 120 3.48 -13.62 -10.64
C LEU A 120 2.22 -13.47 -11.54
N PHE A 121 2.20 -12.51 -12.46
CA PHE A 121 1.07 -12.33 -13.39
C PHE A 121 1.52 -12.40 -14.85
N GLY A 122 1.32 -13.58 -15.46
CA GLY A 122 1.02 -13.70 -16.89
C GLY A 122 2.18 -13.63 -17.88
N SER A 123 3.06 -14.63 -17.90
CA SER A 123 3.62 -15.11 -19.19
C SER A 123 2.59 -16.03 -19.83
N GLY A 124 1.50 -15.44 -20.33
CA GLY A 124 0.59 -16.08 -21.27
C GLY A 124 1.16 -15.92 -22.67
N GLU A 125 2.19 -16.70 -22.98
CA GLU A 125 2.72 -16.85 -24.34
C GLU A 125 1.69 -17.70 -25.11
N PRO A 126 1.06 -17.21 -26.20
CA PRO A 126 0.30 -18.09 -27.05
C PRO A 126 1.27 -18.99 -27.82
N ASP A 127 1.26 -20.26 -27.44
CA ASP A 127 1.72 -21.41 -28.20
C ASP A 127 0.95 -21.46 -29.53
N ASP A 128 1.50 -20.86 -30.59
CA ASP A 128 1.06 -21.12 -31.96
C ASP A 128 2.03 -22.11 -32.60
N ALA A 129 1.88 -23.37 -32.19
CA ALA A 129 2.31 -24.50 -32.97
C ALA A 129 1.25 -24.80 -34.03
N ARG A 130 1.50 -24.40 -35.29
CA ARG A 130 0.97 -25.19 -36.42
C ARG A 130 1.81 -25.12 -37.71
N GLU A 131 2.58 -26.18 -37.88
CA GLU A 131 2.81 -26.93 -39.13
C GLU A 131 3.57 -26.24 -40.28
N SER A 132 4.86 -26.61 -40.41
CA SER A 132 5.54 -26.78 -41.72
C SER A 132 5.15 -28.15 -42.32
N PRO A 133 5.57 -28.57 -43.54
CA PRO A 133 6.09 -27.88 -44.72
C PRO A 133 5.38 -28.32 -46.05
N SER A 134 5.68 -27.64 -47.17
CA SER A 134 6.14 -28.20 -48.47
C SER A 134 6.04 -27.19 -49.60
#